data_AF-A0A9W8KBY4-F1
#
_entry.id   AF-A0A9W8KBY4-F1
#
_cell.length_a   1.000
_cell.length_b   1.000
_cell.length_c   1.000
_cell.angle_alpha   90.00
_cell.angle_beta   90.00
_cell.angle_gamma   90.00
#
_symmetry.space_group_name_H-M   'P 1'
#
loop_
_entity.id
_entity.type
_entity.pdbx_description
1 polymer ?
#
loop_
_entity_poly.entity_id
_entity_poly.type
_entity_poly.pdbx_seq_one_letter_code
_entity_poly.pdbx_strand_id
1 'polypeptide(L)'
;MTAKGQLLQDISGCQPFPPDTRGVLYYHLPRPKEPILSGQLRFRLCQDPSAFQEGSDLLAANRGEPWSVSLYYLVKLKRMKPLLNLILEEGLVARRVVGEVEKLPTVRSDCPQLYSIDWPFVVDFSSNKISLGLINLSMFEHVTLDRIFRSGKDVSPYAGSAKVRFELSTLPEHEGTPVLVLRFLELLEPIRHLIPNAEQVAPVPEAGSLFYKSSRGGLHHKGLPKPWKYRLNNQPLGDVFKPFIESCKREFGA
;
A
#
# COMPACT_ATOMS: atom_id res chain seq x y z
N MET A 1 19.32 -29.64 9.70
CA MET A 1 20.51 -28.81 9.40
C MET A 1 20.19 -27.37 9.76
N THR A 2 20.72 -26.92 10.89
CA THR A 2 20.42 -25.63 11.53
C THR A 2 21.28 -24.55 10.87
N ALA A 3 20.68 -23.71 10.02
CA ALA A 3 21.39 -22.57 9.44
C ALA A 3 21.62 -21.53 10.55
N LYS A 4 22.84 -21.50 11.11
CA LYS A 4 23.28 -20.45 12.03
C LYS A 4 23.24 -19.11 11.29
N GLY A 5 22.39 -18.21 11.76
CA GLY A 5 22.19 -16.86 11.24
C GLY A 5 23.39 -15.95 11.50
N GLN A 6 24.44 -16.10 10.71
CA GLN A 6 25.63 -15.26 10.80
C GLN A 6 26.14 -14.89 9.42
N LEU A 7 25.33 -14.17 8.66
CA LEU A 7 25.78 -13.61 7.37
C LEU A 7 24.94 -12.42 6.88
N LEU A 8 24.58 -11.46 7.75
CA LEU A 8 23.85 -10.25 7.30
C LEU A 8 24.19 -8.95 8.07
N GLN A 9 25.25 -8.88 8.88
CA GLN A 9 25.46 -7.70 9.74
C GLN A 9 26.05 -6.46 9.06
N ASP A 10 26.64 -6.55 7.86
CA ASP A 10 27.30 -5.38 7.24
C ASP A 10 26.80 -5.07 5.82
N ILE A 11 25.48 -4.89 5.65
CA ILE A 11 24.92 -4.23 4.46
C ILE A 11 24.21 -2.96 4.93
N SER A 12 24.89 -1.81 4.78
CA SER A 12 24.31 -0.50 5.04
C SER A 12 22.98 -0.35 4.28
N GLY A 13 21.91 -0.04 5.03
CA GLY A 13 20.55 0.10 4.50
C GLY A 13 19.65 -1.14 4.63
N CYS A 14 20.12 -2.26 5.17
CA CYS A 14 19.25 -3.38 5.55
C CYS A 14 19.04 -3.41 7.07
N GLN A 15 17.79 -3.28 7.51
CA GLN A 15 17.46 -3.50 8.93
C GLN A 15 17.60 -5.01 9.22
N PRO A 16 18.45 -5.42 10.17
CA PRO A 16 18.59 -6.83 10.51
C PRO A 16 17.28 -7.35 11.11
N PHE A 17 17.07 -8.67 11.00
CA PHE A 17 16.01 -9.32 11.76
C PHE A 17 16.21 -9.04 13.26
N PRO A 18 15.12 -8.92 14.04
CA PRO A 18 15.22 -8.83 15.49
C PRO A 18 16.08 -9.97 16.08
N PRO A 19 16.78 -9.75 17.21
CA PRO A 19 17.52 -10.80 17.89
C PRO A 19 16.63 -12.02 18.16
N ASP A 20 17.22 -13.22 18.06
CA ASP A 20 16.55 -14.50 18.29
C ASP A 20 15.33 -14.77 17.40
N THR A 21 15.23 -14.10 16.25
CA THR A 21 14.19 -14.39 15.25
C THR A 21 14.29 -15.84 14.79
N ARG A 22 13.24 -16.61 15.04
CA ARG A 22 13.01 -17.97 14.53
C ARG A 22 11.71 -18.02 13.77
N GLY A 23 11.70 -18.77 12.68
CA GLY A 23 10.53 -18.86 11.84
C GLY A 23 10.81 -19.45 10.47
N VAL A 24 9.83 -19.32 9.61
CA VAL A 24 9.87 -19.85 8.25
C VAL A 24 9.45 -18.79 7.24
N LEU A 25 10.08 -18.82 6.08
CA LEU A 25 9.62 -18.09 4.91
C LEU A 25 8.46 -18.85 4.27
N TYR A 26 7.43 -18.11 3.84
CA TYR A 26 6.31 -18.70 3.13
C TYR A 26 5.80 -17.73 2.06
N TYR A 27 5.26 -18.27 0.98
CA TYR A 27 4.63 -17.48 -0.06
C TYR A 27 3.15 -17.27 0.28
N HIS A 28 2.70 -16.03 0.20
CA HIS A 28 1.35 -15.61 0.56
C HIS A 28 0.69 -14.91 -0.62
N LEU A 29 -0.47 -15.39 -1.02
CA LEU A 29 -1.37 -14.67 -1.91
C LEU A 29 -2.52 -14.10 -1.06
N PRO A 30 -2.68 -12.76 -0.97
CA PRO A 30 -3.59 -12.12 -0.01
C PRO A 30 -5.03 -12.62 -0.01
N ARG A 31 -5.64 -12.88 -1.18
CA ARG A 31 -6.95 -13.54 -1.25
C ARG A 31 -7.09 -14.42 -2.49
N PRO A 32 -7.96 -15.44 -2.46
CA PRO A 32 -8.39 -16.14 -3.65
C PRO A 32 -9.05 -15.13 -4.60
N LYS A 33 -8.62 -15.09 -5.87
CA LYS A 33 -9.02 -14.13 -6.93
C LYS A 33 -8.28 -12.79 -6.96
N GLU A 34 -7.34 -12.53 -6.06
CA GLU A 34 -6.46 -11.36 -6.21
C GLU A 34 -5.45 -11.59 -7.35
N PRO A 35 -4.91 -10.52 -7.97
CA PRO A 35 -3.87 -10.63 -8.98
C PRO A 35 -2.74 -11.53 -8.49
N ILE A 36 -2.30 -12.48 -9.32
CA ILE A 36 -1.13 -13.32 -9.00
C ILE A 36 0.09 -12.43 -8.69
N LEU A 37 0.18 -11.27 -9.34
CA LEU A 37 1.22 -10.28 -9.10
C LEU A 37 1.25 -9.73 -7.67
N SER A 38 0.13 -9.80 -6.95
CA SER A 38 0.03 -9.37 -5.55
C SER A 38 0.65 -10.34 -4.55
N GLY A 39 1.14 -11.49 -5.01
CA GLY A 39 1.80 -12.48 -4.17
C GLY A 39 3.08 -11.95 -3.53
N GLN A 40 3.32 -12.39 -2.31
CA GLN A 40 4.35 -11.85 -1.42
C GLN A 40 5.09 -12.98 -0.72
N LEU A 41 6.41 -12.88 -0.61
CA LEU A 41 7.18 -13.65 0.35
C LEU A 41 7.06 -12.99 1.72
N ARG A 42 6.69 -13.75 2.74
CA ARG A 42 6.56 -13.29 4.13
C ARG A 42 7.38 -14.16 5.07
N PHE A 43 7.57 -13.68 6.29
CA PHE A 43 8.26 -14.40 7.34
C PHE A 43 7.31 -14.64 8.52
N ARG A 44 7.00 -15.91 8.81
CA ARG A 44 6.19 -16.33 9.95
C ARG A 44 7.10 -16.65 11.12
N LEU A 45 6.91 -15.98 12.25
CA LEU A 45 7.55 -16.27 13.53
C LEU A 45 6.95 -17.53 14.13
N CYS A 46 7.76 -18.58 14.30
CA CYS A 46 7.41 -19.84 14.95
C CYS A 46 8.68 -20.58 15.40
N GLN A 47 8.56 -21.49 16.37
CA GLN A 47 9.72 -22.25 16.86
C GLN A 47 10.23 -23.27 15.84
N ASP A 48 9.31 -23.90 15.12
CA ASP A 48 9.57 -24.85 14.04
C ASP A 48 8.38 -24.87 13.05
N PRO A 49 8.51 -25.52 11.87
CA PRO A 49 7.46 -25.51 10.86
C PRO A 49 6.13 -26.14 11.29
N SER A 50 6.10 -27.03 12.30
CA SER A 50 4.84 -27.65 12.76
C SER A 50 3.96 -26.65 13.52
N ALA A 51 4.57 -25.65 14.16
CA ALA A 51 3.89 -24.55 14.85
C ALA A 51 3.50 -23.38 13.90
N PHE A 52 3.53 -23.59 12.58
CA PHE A 52 3.27 -22.52 11.61
C PHE A 52 1.91 -21.85 11.78
N GLN A 53 0.86 -22.64 12.06
CA GLN A 53 -0.51 -22.14 12.21
C GLN A 53 -0.70 -21.26 13.46
N GLU A 54 0.07 -21.54 14.51
CA GLU A 54 0.04 -20.79 15.77
C GLU A 54 1.01 -19.59 15.76
N GLY A 55 1.88 -19.51 14.75
CA GLY A 55 2.82 -18.44 14.58
C GLY A 55 2.17 -17.11 14.17
N SER A 56 2.94 -16.03 14.27
CA SER A 56 2.53 -14.68 13.83
C SER A 56 3.44 -14.17 12.71
N ASP A 57 2.96 -13.25 11.88
CA ASP A 57 3.85 -12.63 10.89
C ASP A 57 4.84 -11.69 11.58
N LEU A 58 6.10 -11.71 11.12
CA LEU A 58 7.04 -10.65 11.43
C LEU A 58 6.48 -9.33 10.89
N LEU A 59 6.42 -8.29 11.72
CA LEU A 59 5.90 -6.99 11.31
C LEU A 59 7.02 -6.08 10.77
N ALA A 60 6.69 -5.29 9.75
CA ALA A 60 7.54 -4.22 9.27
C ALA A 60 7.58 -3.09 10.31
N ALA A 61 8.78 -2.62 10.64
CA ALA A 61 9.03 -1.68 11.74
C ALA A 61 8.21 -0.37 11.70
N ASN A 62 7.81 0.08 10.51
CA ASN A 62 7.23 1.42 10.31
C ASN A 62 5.73 1.42 9.99
N ARG A 63 5.08 0.25 9.82
CA ARG A 63 3.70 0.20 9.29
C ARG A 63 2.76 -0.70 10.07
N GLY A 64 3.27 -1.54 10.97
CA GLY A 64 2.44 -2.55 11.66
C GLY A 64 1.89 -3.63 10.73
N GLU A 65 2.27 -3.63 9.46
CA GLU A 65 1.90 -4.65 8.47
C GLU A 65 2.91 -5.80 8.46
N PRO A 66 2.52 -7.01 8.05
CA PRO A 66 3.45 -8.10 7.80
C PRO A 66 4.61 -7.67 6.90
N TRP A 67 5.84 -7.93 7.34
CA TRP A 67 7.02 -7.83 6.51
C TRP A 67 6.84 -8.70 5.28
N SER A 68 7.08 -8.11 4.11
CA SER A 68 6.88 -8.80 2.85
C SER A 68 7.86 -8.34 1.76
N VAL A 69 8.14 -9.23 0.83
CA VAL A 69 8.80 -8.93 -0.45
C VAL A 69 7.82 -9.29 -1.56
N SER A 70 7.37 -8.31 -2.35
CA SER A 70 6.43 -8.57 -3.45
C SER A 70 7.06 -9.43 -4.55
N LEU A 71 6.22 -10.15 -5.30
CA LEU A 71 6.64 -10.90 -6.48
C LEU A 71 7.45 -10.05 -7.46
N TYR A 72 7.03 -8.80 -7.66
CA TYR A 72 7.78 -7.84 -8.45
C TYR A 72 9.24 -7.72 -7.97
N TYR A 73 9.50 -7.56 -6.67
CA TYR A 73 10.86 -7.47 -6.15
C TYR A 73 11.62 -8.79 -6.15
N LEU A 74 10.94 -9.92 -5.96
CA LEU A 74 11.55 -11.25 -6.10
C LEU A 74 12.11 -11.46 -7.51
N VAL A 75 11.39 -10.98 -8.53
CA VAL A 75 11.80 -11.05 -9.93
C VAL A 75 12.88 -10.02 -10.26
N LYS A 76 12.72 -8.76 -9.83
CA LYS A 76 13.60 -7.65 -10.25
C LYS A 76 14.93 -7.58 -9.52
N LEU A 77 14.99 -8.03 -8.27
CA LEU A 77 16.20 -7.87 -7.46
C LEU A 77 17.12 -9.08 -7.62
N LYS A 78 18.34 -8.85 -8.14
CA LYS A 78 19.36 -9.90 -8.32
C LYS A 78 19.59 -10.75 -7.05
N ARG A 79 19.60 -10.11 -5.88
CA ARG A 79 19.78 -10.77 -4.58
C ARG A 79 18.65 -11.73 -4.20
N MET A 80 17.47 -11.60 -4.80
CA MET A 80 16.30 -12.44 -4.52
C MET A 80 16.22 -13.67 -5.43
N LYS A 81 17.08 -13.80 -6.45
CA LYS A 81 17.07 -14.92 -7.39
C LYS A 81 17.06 -16.31 -6.74
N PRO A 82 17.83 -16.59 -5.68
CA PRO A 82 17.77 -17.90 -5.01
C PRO A 82 16.37 -18.20 -4.46
N LEU A 83 15.71 -17.22 -3.84
CA LEU A 83 14.35 -17.36 -3.32
C LEU A 83 13.32 -17.49 -4.44
N LEU A 84 13.48 -16.74 -5.54
CA LEU A 84 12.63 -16.88 -6.71
C LEU A 84 12.71 -18.28 -7.34
N ASN A 85 13.91 -18.86 -7.41
CA ASN A 85 14.09 -20.21 -7.95
C ASN A 85 13.35 -21.26 -7.09
N LEU A 86 13.44 -21.17 -5.76
CA LEU A 86 12.69 -22.04 -4.85
C LEU A 86 11.17 -21.91 -5.07
N ILE A 87 10.66 -20.68 -5.19
CA ILE A 87 9.24 -20.40 -5.47
C ILE A 87 8.78 -21.02 -6.80
N LEU A 88 9.64 -21.02 -7.83
CA LEU A 88 9.37 -21.64 -9.12
C LEU A 88 9.42 -23.17 -9.06
N GLU A 89 10.40 -23.74 -8.35
CA GLU A 89 10.58 -25.19 -8.16
C GLU A 89 9.42 -25.81 -7.39
N GLU A 90 8.93 -25.12 -6.36
CA GLU A 90 7.75 -25.54 -5.59
C GLU A 90 6.42 -25.29 -6.32
N GLY A 91 6.45 -24.69 -7.52
CA GLY A 91 5.25 -24.43 -8.32
C GLY A 91 4.32 -23.36 -7.72
N LEU A 92 4.80 -22.55 -6.77
CA LEU A 92 4.02 -21.49 -6.11
C LEU A 92 3.70 -20.32 -7.05
N VAL A 93 4.52 -20.12 -8.08
CA VAL A 93 4.31 -19.14 -9.15
C VAL A 93 4.64 -19.77 -10.51
N ALA A 94 3.79 -19.54 -11.51
CA ALA A 94 4.06 -20.03 -12.85
C ALA A 94 5.19 -19.23 -13.54
N ARG A 95 6.10 -19.93 -14.25
CA ARG A 95 7.20 -19.31 -15.00
C ARG A 95 6.75 -18.24 -15.99
N ARG A 96 5.57 -18.42 -16.60
CA ARG A 96 4.96 -17.41 -17.50
C ARG A 96 4.74 -16.07 -16.80
N VAL A 97 4.29 -16.09 -15.54
CA VAL A 97 4.04 -14.86 -14.76
C VAL A 97 5.35 -14.15 -14.47
N VAL A 98 6.38 -14.91 -14.07
CA VAL A 98 7.73 -14.35 -13.90
C VAL A 98 8.22 -13.69 -15.18
N GLY A 99 8.04 -14.33 -16.33
CA GLY A 99 8.40 -13.76 -17.64
C GLY A 99 7.65 -12.46 -17.97
N GLU A 100 6.38 -12.32 -17.58
CA GLU A 100 5.66 -11.04 -17.73
C GLU A 100 6.20 -9.96 -16.77
N VAL A 101 6.46 -10.32 -15.51
CA VAL A 101 7.04 -9.39 -14.53
C VAL A 101 8.44 -8.95 -14.94
N GLU A 102 9.24 -9.81 -15.57
CA GLU A 102 10.56 -9.47 -16.12
C GLU A 102 10.50 -8.36 -17.18
N LYS A 103 9.40 -8.27 -17.96
CA LYS A 103 9.20 -7.22 -18.97
C LYS A 103 8.83 -5.86 -18.38
N LEU A 104 8.29 -5.82 -17.16
CA LEU A 104 7.94 -4.55 -16.49
C LEU A 104 9.18 -3.65 -16.32
N PRO A 105 9.03 -2.33 -16.24
CA PRO A 105 10.17 -1.45 -15.96
C PRO A 105 10.74 -1.76 -14.57
N THR A 106 12.06 -1.57 -14.41
CA THR A 106 12.71 -1.69 -13.09
C THR A 106 12.62 -0.35 -12.37
N VAL A 107 11.58 -0.18 -11.59
CA VAL A 107 11.38 0.93 -10.66
C VAL A 107 11.88 0.51 -9.27
N ARG A 108 12.81 1.28 -8.70
CA ARG A 108 13.13 1.19 -7.28
C ARG A 108 12.13 2.04 -6.52
N SER A 109 11.28 1.42 -5.71
CA SER A 109 10.34 2.17 -4.89
C SER A 109 10.09 1.47 -3.55
N ASP A 110 10.38 2.16 -2.46
CA ASP A 110 10.01 1.75 -1.11
C ASP A 110 8.53 2.02 -0.77
N CYS A 111 7.76 2.50 -1.75
CA CYS A 111 6.36 2.84 -1.56
C CYS A 111 5.43 1.62 -1.72
N PRO A 112 4.23 1.67 -1.11
CA PRO A 112 3.22 0.63 -1.27
C PRO A 112 2.84 0.40 -2.75
N GLN A 113 2.67 -0.86 -3.12
CA GLN A 113 2.23 -1.28 -4.45
C GLN A 113 0.73 -1.57 -4.43
N LEU A 114 -0.02 -0.94 -5.32
CA LEU A 114 -1.44 -1.18 -5.54
C LEU A 114 -1.63 -2.05 -6.78
N TYR A 115 -2.35 -3.15 -6.63
CA TYR A 115 -2.66 -4.09 -7.71
C TYR A 115 -4.09 -3.95 -8.24
N SER A 116 -4.92 -3.21 -7.51
CA SER A 116 -6.25 -2.75 -7.89
C SER A 116 -6.48 -1.36 -7.31
N ILE A 117 -7.53 -0.66 -7.78
CA ILE A 117 -7.84 0.67 -7.26
C ILE A 117 -8.30 0.64 -5.79
N ASP A 118 -9.01 -0.42 -5.40
CA ASP A 118 -9.51 -0.65 -4.05
C ASP A 118 -8.51 -1.40 -3.16
N TRP A 119 -7.28 -1.59 -3.64
CA TRP A 119 -6.22 -2.21 -2.87
C TRP A 119 -5.88 -1.35 -1.63
N PRO A 120 -5.90 -1.93 -0.42
CA PRO A 120 -5.65 -1.17 0.79
C PRO A 120 -4.16 -0.83 0.94
N PHE A 121 -3.88 0.34 1.51
CA PHE A 121 -2.52 0.79 1.82
C PHE A 121 -2.49 1.64 3.09
N VAL A 122 -1.33 1.66 3.74
CA VAL A 122 -1.10 2.45 4.96
C VAL A 122 -0.68 3.87 4.62
N VAL A 123 -1.29 4.83 5.30
CA VAL A 123 -0.96 6.25 5.23
C VAL A 123 -0.56 6.77 6.61
N ASP A 124 0.41 7.67 6.62
CA ASP A 124 0.78 8.48 7.77
C ASP A 124 0.19 9.89 7.57
N PHE A 125 -0.66 10.32 8.50
CA PHE A 125 -1.33 11.62 8.43
C PHE A 125 -0.37 12.81 8.61
N SER A 126 0.80 12.58 9.20
CA SER A 126 1.85 13.59 9.31
C SER A 126 2.59 13.80 7.98
N SER A 127 2.54 12.82 7.06
CA SER A 127 3.20 12.92 5.76
C SER A 127 2.58 14.00 4.88
N ASN A 128 3.43 14.74 4.17
CA ASN A 128 2.99 15.73 3.18
C ASN A 128 2.61 15.10 1.83
N LYS A 129 2.94 13.84 1.61
CA LYS A 129 2.81 13.14 0.33
C LYS A 129 2.39 11.70 0.55
N ILE A 130 1.65 11.17 -0.41
CA ILE A 130 1.43 9.74 -0.56
C ILE A 130 2.06 9.32 -1.89
N SER A 131 3.10 8.49 -1.81
CA SER A 131 3.73 7.87 -2.98
C SER A 131 3.27 6.42 -3.08
N LEU A 132 2.90 5.98 -4.28
CA LEU A 132 2.35 4.64 -4.55
C LEU A 132 2.87 4.13 -5.90
N GLY A 133 3.05 2.82 -6.01
CA GLY A 133 3.29 2.13 -7.28
C GLY A 133 2.01 1.48 -7.77
N LEU A 134 1.46 1.92 -8.90
CA LEU A 134 0.34 1.25 -9.54
C LEU A 134 0.90 0.18 -10.47
N ILE A 135 0.58 -1.09 -10.21
CA ILE A 135 1.23 -2.20 -10.90
C ILE A 135 0.22 -3.27 -11.35
N ASN A 136 0.37 -3.72 -12.59
CA ASN A 136 -0.26 -4.93 -13.13
C ASN A 136 0.75 -5.64 -14.05
N LEU A 137 0.32 -6.67 -14.80
CA LEU A 137 1.25 -7.42 -15.68
C LEU A 137 1.71 -6.63 -16.91
N SER A 138 1.06 -5.51 -17.23
CA SER A 138 1.35 -4.65 -18.38
C SER A 138 2.00 -3.31 -18.05
N MET A 139 1.94 -2.84 -16.80
CA MET A 139 2.46 -1.53 -16.41
C MET A 139 2.97 -1.51 -14.96
N PHE A 140 3.90 -0.60 -14.70
CA PHE A 140 4.26 -0.11 -13.37
C PHE A 140 4.41 1.40 -13.47
N GLU A 141 3.58 2.15 -12.75
CA GLU A 141 3.65 3.62 -12.70
C GLU A 141 3.76 4.13 -11.27
N HIS A 142 4.64 5.11 -11.05
CA HIS A 142 4.80 5.76 -9.75
C HIS A 142 3.93 7.01 -9.68
N VAL A 143 3.02 7.07 -8.71
CA VAL A 143 2.14 8.22 -8.48
C VAL A 143 2.44 8.88 -7.15
N THR A 144 2.45 10.20 -7.12
CA THR A 144 2.56 10.99 -5.89
C THR A 144 1.38 11.92 -5.77
N LEU A 145 0.72 11.88 -4.61
CA LEU A 145 -0.36 12.80 -4.27
C LEU A 145 0.10 13.72 -3.15
N ASP A 146 0.23 15.00 -3.47
CA ASP A 146 0.70 16.02 -2.53
C ASP A 146 -0.44 16.58 -1.68
N ARG A 147 -0.12 16.89 -0.41
CA ARG A 147 -0.93 17.67 0.53
C ARG A 147 -2.36 17.13 0.71
N ILE A 148 -2.56 15.82 0.66
CA ILE A 148 -3.87 15.17 0.87
C ILE A 148 -4.42 15.58 2.24
N PHE A 149 -3.64 15.35 3.30
CA PHE A 149 -4.06 15.52 4.69
C PHE A 149 -3.94 16.95 5.21
N ARG A 150 -3.24 17.85 4.50
CA ARG A 150 -2.96 19.20 5.00
C ARG A 150 -4.12 20.16 4.82
N SER A 151 -4.36 21.01 5.82
CA SER A 151 -5.38 22.06 5.78
C SER A 151 -4.88 23.35 5.12
N GLY A 152 -5.74 24.36 4.98
CA GLY A 152 -5.45 25.62 4.24
C GLY A 152 -4.22 26.41 4.70
N LYS A 153 -3.66 26.15 5.89
CA LYS A 153 -2.39 26.75 6.36
C LYS A 153 -1.14 25.89 6.06
N ASP A 154 -1.27 24.85 5.23
CA ASP A 154 -0.22 23.85 4.92
C ASP A 154 0.28 23.08 6.16
N VAL A 155 -0.54 22.99 7.21
CA VAL A 155 -0.29 22.21 8.43
C VAL A 155 -1.18 20.97 8.44
N SER A 156 -0.61 19.82 8.84
CA SER A 156 -1.36 18.60 9.08
C SER A 156 -2.23 18.78 10.34
N PRO A 157 -3.56 18.60 10.25
CA PRO A 157 -4.46 18.81 11.38
C PRO A 157 -4.25 17.78 12.49
N TYR A 158 -3.79 16.58 12.12
CA TYR A 158 -3.48 15.49 13.03
C TYR A 158 -2.32 14.62 12.54
N ALA A 159 -1.71 13.89 13.47
CA ALA A 159 -0.78 12.77 13.25
C ALA A 159 -1.46 11.44 13.56
N GLY A 160 -0.77 10.34 13.26
CA GLY A 160 -1.26 8.97 13.37
C GLY A 160 -1.22 8.28 12.01
N SER A 161 -1.57 7.01 11.98
CA SER A 161 -1.54 6.20 10.77
C SER A 161 -2.80 5.38 10.64
N ALA A 162 -3.19 5.11 9.40
CA ALA A 162 -4.41 4.40 9.09
C ALA A 162 -4.25 3.59 7.81
N LYS A 163 -5.10 2.58 7.69
CA LYS A 163 -5.30 1.87 6.43
C LYS A 163 -6.44 2.51 5.67
N VAL A 164 -6.19 2.79 4.41
CA VAL A 164 -7.13 3.43 3.49
C VAL A 164 -7.14 2.68 2.16
N ARG A 165 -8.12 3.01 1.31
CA ARG A 165 -8.11 2.59 -0.10
C ARG A 165 -8.69 3.69 -0.98
N PHE A 166 -8.36 3.68 -2.26
CA PHE A 166 -9.12 4.48 -3.21
C PHE A 166 -10.43 3.80 -3.58
N GLU A 167 -11.35 4.60 -4.08
CA GLU A 167 -12.52 4.14 -4.80
C GLU A 167 -13.00 5.20 -5.78
N LEU A 168 -13.74 4.77 -6.80
CA LEU A 168 -14.47 5.68 -7.65
C LEU A 168 -15.70 6.20 -6.88
N SER A 169 -15.86 7.51 -6.86
CA SER A 169 -16.94 8.16 -6.14
C SER A 169 -18.29 7.82 -6.75
N THR A 170 -19.23 7.44 -5.89
CA THR A 170 -20.65 7.23 -6.22
C THR A 170 -21.53 8.38 -5.73
N LEU A 171 -20.93 9.51 -5.33
CA LEU A 171 -21.67 10.66 -4.84
C LEU A 171 -22.46 11.31 -5.99
N PRO A 172 -23.72 11.73 -5.79
CA PRO A 172 -24.55 12.30 -6.85
C PRO A 172 -23.89 13.48 -7.57
N GLU A 173 -23.16 14.34 -6.85
CA GLU A 173 -22.45 15.48 -7.45
C GLU A 173 -21.26 15.10 -8.36
N HIS A 174 -20.90 13.83 -8.41
CA HIS A 174 -19.84 13.28 -9.26
C HIS A 174 -20.40 12.40 -10.39
N GLU A 175 -21.72 12.34 -10.56
CA GLU A 175 -22.33 11.59 -11.66
C GLU A 175 -21.75 11.98 -13.02
N GLY A 176 -21.47 10.98 -13.86
CA GLY A 176 -20.84 11.15 -15.17
C GLY A 176 -19.37 11.60 -15.14
N THR A 177 -18.78 11.83 -13.96
CA THR A 177 -17.39 12.28 -13.83
C THR A 177 -16.57 11.27 -13.02
N PRO A 178 -15.50 10.67 -13.57
CA PRO A 178 -14.64 9.77 -12.80
C PRO A 178 -13.86 10.58 -11.75
N VAL A 179 -14.20 10.37 -10.48
CA VAL A 179 -13.59 11.03 -9.33
C VAL A 179 -13.08 9.97 -8.36
N LEU A 180 -11.80 10.04 -8.00
CA LEU A 180 -11.27 9.25 -6.90
C LEU A 180 -11.60 9.91 -5.57
N VAL A 181 -12.03 9.10 -4.62
CA VAL A 181 -12.12 9.45 -3.20
C VAL A 181 -11.29 8.44 -2.39
N LEU A 182 -11.04 8.78 -1.14
CA LEU A 182 -10.26 7.94 -0.23
C LEU A 182 -11.20 7.41 0.86
N ARG A 183 -11.33 6.10 0.98
CA ARG A 183 -12.09 5.45 2.06
C ARG A 183 -11.16 5.08 3.19
N PHE A 184 -11.57 5.42 4.42
CA PHE A 184 -10.90 5.00 5.64
C PHE A 184 -11.36 3.59 6.03
N LEU A 185 -10.42 2.70 6.34
CA LEU A 185 -10.70 1.30 6.66
C LEU A 185 -10.55 1.05 8.16
N GLU A 186 -9.35 1.32 8.70
CA GLU A 186 -9.02 1.09 10.10
C GLU A 186 -7.91 2.03 10.58
N LEU A 187 -7.93 2.33 11.87
CA LEU A 187 -6.88 3.10 12.53
C LEU A 187 -5.77 2.16 12.97
N LEU A 188 -4.51 2.53 12.71
CA LEU A 188 -3.34 1.74 13.09
C LEU A 188 -2.58 2.40 14.25
N GLU A 189 -2.37 3.72 14.18
CA GLU A 189 -1.89 4.52 15.29
C GLU A 189 -2.94 5.57 15.68
N PRO A 190 -3.19 5.77 17.00
CA PRO A 190 -4.15 6.75 17.48
C PRO A 190 -3.95 8.15 16.89
N ILE A 191 -5.05 8.80 16.54
CA ILE A 191 -5.03 10.17 16.02
C ILE A 191 -4.59 11.12 17.13
N ARG A 192 -3.61 11.96 16.83
CA ARG A 192 -3.14 13.04 17.71
C ARG A 192 -3.37 14.38 17.05
N HIS A 193 -4.15 15.25 17.66
CA HIS A 193 -4.39 16.60 17.14
C HIS A 193 -3.11 17.45 17.24
N LEU A 194 -2.72 18.06 16.12
CA LEU A 194 -1.52 18.92 16.06
C LEU A 194 -1.86 20.41 16.12
N ILE A 195 -3.15 20.76 15.97
CA ILE A 195 -3.64 22.14 16.01
C ILE A 195 -4.90 22.25 16.88
N PRO A 196 -5.15 23.42 17.51
CA PRO A 196 -6.44 23.69 18.15
C PRO A 196 -7.59 23.57 17.15
N ASN A 197 -8.74 23.05 17.59
CA ASN A 197 -9.95 22.86 16.77
C ASN A 197 -9.73 22.02 15.50
N ALA A 198 -8.79 21.07 15.53
CA ALA A 198 -8.48 20.20 14.40
C ALA A 198 -9.72 19.46 13.85
N GLU A 199 -10.65 19.05 14.72
CA GLU A 199 -11.90 18.38 14.34
C GLU A 199 -12.80 19.24 13.45
N GLN A 200 -12.78 20.57 13.62
CA GLN A 200 -13.54 21.50 12.79
C GLN A 200 -12.93 21.64 11.38
N VAL A 201 -11.63 21.32 11.25
CA VAL A 201 -10.87 21.42 10.00
C VAL A 201 -10.91 20.10 9.23
N ALA A 202 -10.76 18.99 9.93
CA ALA A 202 -10.89 17.66 9.37
C ALA A 202 -11.46 16.75 10.46
N PRO A 203 -12.71 16.27 10.32
CA PRO A 203 -13.27 15.37 11.30
C PRO A 203 -12.42 14.10 11.36
N VAL A 204 -12.36 13.49 12.54
CA VAL A 204 -11.71 12.20 12.72
C VAL A 204 -12.43 11.18 11.84
N PRO A 205 -11.73 10.52 10.90
CA PRO A 205 -12.37 9.53 10.05
C PRO A 205 -12.76 8.29 10.85
N GLU A 206 -13.94 7.75 10.54
CA GLU A 206 -14.49 6.53 11.13
C GLU A 206 -14.30 5.36 10.16
N ALA A 207 -14.17 4.14 10.69
CA ALA A 207 -14.05 2.92 9.88
C ALA A 207 -15.20 2.84 8.86
N GLY A 208 -14.83 2.74 7.57
CA GLY A 208 -15.77 2.67 6.45
C GLY A 208 -16.21 4.03 5.88
N SER A 209 -15.90 5.16 6.52
CA SER A 209 -16.28 6.48 6.01
C SER A 209 -15.29 7.02 4.95
N LEU A 210 -15.74 8.01 4.18
CA LEU A 210 -14.83 8.75 3.30
C LEU A 210 -13.90 9.65 4.13
N PHE A 211 -12.69 9.88 3.65
CA PHE A 211 -11.80 10.85 4.24
C PHE A 211 -12.28 12.27 3.93
N TYR A 212 -12.53 13.09 4.97
CA TYR A 212 -13.00 14.47 4.83
C TYR A 212 -11.88 15.49 5.01
N LYS A 213 -12.03 16.63 4.33
CA LYS A 213 -11.12 17.78 4.39
C LYS A 213 -11.90 19.08 4.47
N SER A 214 -11.32 20.08 5.15
CA SER A 214 -11.83 21.45 5.15
C SER A 214 -12.00 21.99 3.72
N SER A 215 -13.12 22.67 3.50
CA SER A 215 -13.36 23.47 2.30
C SER A 215 -12.23 24.48 2.11
N ARG A 216 -11.80 24.74 0.86
CA ARG A 216 -10.81 25.79 0.58
C ARG A 216 -11.35 27.15 1.05
N GLY A 217 -10.76 27.64 2.12
CA GLY A 217 -11.06 28.90 2.78
C GLY A 217 -10.60 28.71 4.22
N GLY A 218 -9.70 29.55 4.72
CA GLY A 218 -9.09 29.36 6.05
C GLY A 218 -10.11 29.29 7.19
N LEU A 219 -9.64 29.33 8.44
CA LEU A 219 -10.46 29.30 9.68
C LEU A 219 -11.69 30.25 9.70
N HIS A 220 -11.77 31.23 8.79
CA HIS A 220 -12.86 32.18 8.64
C HIS A 220 -13.93 31.81 7.61
N HIS A 221 -13.75 30.75 6.80
CA HIS A 221 -14.78 30.25 5.89
C HIS A 221 -15.38 28.96 6.45
N LYS A 222 -16.57 29.10 7.07
CA LYS A 222 -17.36 28.01 7.67
C LYS A 222 -18.01 27.08 6.63
N GLY A 223 -17.24 26.62 5.65
CA GLY A 223 -17.71 25.55 4.76
C GLY A 223 -17.68 24.21 5.51
N LEU A 224 -18.77 23.45 5.47
CA LEU A 224 -18.79 22.08 5.99
C LEU A 224 -17.64 21.27 5.36
N PRO A 225 -16.97 20.38 6.13
CA PRO A 225 -15.97 19.46 5.58
C PRO A 225 -16.55 18.71 4.38
N LYS A 226 -15.74 18.52 3.33
CA LYS A 226 -16.10 17.75 2.13
C LYS A 226 -15.16 16.56 1.95
N PRO A 227 -15.62 15.44 1.36
CA PRO A 227 -14.72 14.33 1.04
C PRO A 227 -13.54 14.81 0.21
N TRP A 228 -12.33 14.33 0.55
CA TRP A 228 -11.19 14.49 -0.33
C TRP A 228 -11.52 13.84 -1.67
N LYS A 229 -11.19 14.54 -2.74
CA LYS A 229 -11.48 14.08 -4.09
C LYS A 229 -10.41 14.48 -5.08
N TYR A 230 -10.21 13.63 -6.08
CA TYR A 230 -9.35 13.88 -7.21
C TYR A 230 -10.10 13.55 -8.51
N ARG A 231 -10.36 14.57 -9.34
CA ARG A 231 -11.01 14.36 -10.65
C ARG A 231 -10.01 13.73 -11.60
N LEU A 232 -10.38 12.65 -12.28
CA LEU A 232 -9.48 11.99 -13.23
C LEU A 232 -9.48 12.65 -14.62
N ASN A 233 -10.50 13.43 -14.96
CA ASN A 233 -10.53 14.12 -16.25
C ASN A 233 -9.67 15.39 -16.23
N ASN A 234 -8.87 15.58 -17.29
CA ASN A 234 -8.04 16.77 -17.51
C ASN A 234 -7.09 17.06 -16.33
N GLN A 235 -6.56 16.00 -15.72
CA GLN A 235 -5.60 16.07 -14.62
C GLN A 235 -4.43 15.14 -14.90
N PRO A 236 -3.17 15.50 -14.54
CA PRO A 236 -1.99 14.69 -14.87
C PRO A 236 -2.05 13.25 -14.38
N LEU A 237 -2.55 13.00 -13.17
CA LEU A 237 -2.67 11.62 -12.67
C LEU A 237 -3.84 10.87 -13.30
N GLY A 238 -4.75 11.57 -13.98
CA GLY A 238 -5.83 10.98 -14.76
C GLY A 238 -5.35 10.02 -15.83
N ASP A 239 -4.26 10.40 -16.52
CA ASP A 239 -3.68 9.62 -17.61
C ASP A 239 -3.01 8.33 -17.12
N VAL A 240 -2.72 8.24 -15.82
CA VAL A 240 -2.14 7.05 -15.18
C VAL A 240 -3.22 6.20 -14.51
N PHE A 241 -4.12 6.81 -13.74
CA PHE A 241 -5.16 6.08 -13.01
C PHE A 241 -6.22 5.47 -13.93
N LYS A 242 -6.60 6.14 -15.04
CA LYS A 242 -7.64 5.60 -15.93
C LYS A 242 -7.23 4.28 -16.59
N PRO A 243 -6.06 4.17 -17.26
CA PRO A 243 -5.62 2.90 -17.83
C PRO A 243 -5.43 1.81 -16.76
N PHE A 244 -4.94 2.18 -15.58
CA PHE A 244 -4.82 1.25 -14.46
C PHE A 244 -6.18 0.69 -14.03
N ILE A 245 -7.18 1.55 -13.82
CA ILE A 245 -8.55 1.11 -13.46
C ILE A 245 -9.16 0.22 -14.55
N GLU A 246 -8.98 0.56 -15.82
CA GLU A 246 -9.47 -0.24 -16.95
C GLU A 246 -8.77 -1.59 -17.06
N SER A 247 -7.47 -1.67 -16.74
CA SER A 247 -6.72 -2.92 -16.71
C SER A 247 -7.22 -3.87 -15.62
N CYS A 248 -7.49 -3.36 -14.41
CA CYS A 248 -7.99 -4.17 -13.31
C CYS A 248 -9.36 -4.78 -13.64
N LYS A 249 -10.24 -4.05 -14.35
CA LYS A 249 -11.52 -4.60 -14.80
C LYS A 249 -11.36 -5.77 -15.77
N ARG A 250 -10.32 -5.77 -16.61
CA ARG A 250 -10.06 -6.85 -17.59
C ARG A 250 -9.40 -8.07 -16.95
N GLU A 251 -8.59 -7.88 -15.92
CA GLU A 251 -7.92 -8.97 -15.20
C GLU A 251 -8.85 -9.68 -14.18
N PHE A 252 -9.91 -9.00 -13.68
CA PHE A 252 -10.81 -9.52 -12.63
C PHE A 252 -12.32 -9.55 -12.97
N GLY A 253 -12.76 -9.13 -14.16
CA GLY A 253 -14.17 -9.25 -14.60
C GLY A 253 -14.48 -10.70 -15.04
N ALA A 254 -15.50 -11.38 -14.51
CA ALA A 254 -16.93 -11.03 -14.50
C ALA A 254 -17.50 -10.91 -15.90
#